data_AF-A0A9X1DP66-F1
#
_entry.id   AF-A0A9X1DP66-F1
#
_cell.length_a   1.000
_cell.length_b   1.000
_cell.length_c   1.000
_cell.angle_alpha   90.00
_cell.angle_beta   90.00
_cell.angle_gamma   90.00
#
_symmetry.space_group_name_H-M   'P 1'
#
loop_
_entity.id
_entity.type
_entity.pdbx_description
1 polymer ?
#
loop_
_entity_poly.entity_id
_entity_poly.type
_entity_poly.pdbx_seq_one_letter_code
_entity_poly.pdbx_strand_id
1 'polypeptide(L)'
;MNGLISIEKTAEKILTRAIVESASDIHIFFRGEGPLIQFRIDNRLVPQETLSFFEAERLIAHLKFLASMDIGEKRRPQSGAIIINLANQVVGLRLSTLPAAYLESLVIRSIPQHPSSRTVILISKHRSKFDCTPEAFPWHAHIYRYDW
;
A
#
# COMPACT_ATOMS: atom_id res chain seq x y z
N MET A 1 9.06 -23.13 15.46
CA MET A 1 9.72 -21.91 14.94
C MET A 1 8.72 -21.20 14.06
N ASN A 2 8.08 -20.15 14.55
CA ASN A 2 7.14 -19.35 13.75
C ASN A 2 7.99 -18.58 12.72
N GLY A 3 8.06 -19.09 11.50
CA GLY A 3 8.67 -18.38 10.39
C GLY A 3 7.90 -17.09 10.18
N LEU A 4 8.47 -15.96 10.59
CA LEU A 4 7.89 -14.64 10.37
C LEU A 4 7.71 -14.46 8.87
N ILE A 5 6.47 -14.57 8.39
CA ILE A 5 6.14 -14.24 7.01
C ILE A 5 6.35 -12.74 6.86
N SER A 6 7.12 -12.34 5.84
CA SER A 6 7.39 -10.94 5.51
C SER A 6 6.09 -10.21 5.17
N ILE A 7 5.96 -8.94 5.57
CA ILE A 7 4.73 -8.18 5.34
C ILE A 7 4.43 -8.01 3.85
N GLU A 8 5.48 -7.96 3.02
CA GLU A 8 5.44 -7.95 1.57
C GLU A 8 4.72 -9.19 1.02
N LYS A 9 5.07 -10.37 1.55
CA LYS A 9 4.44 -11.65 1.15
C LYS A 9 2.98 -11.71 1.58
N THR A 10 2.66 -11.20 2.76
CA THR A 10 1.27 -11.11 3.24
C THR A 10 0.46 -10.18 2.34
N ALA A 11 0.99 -9.02 1.98
CA ALA A 11 0.35 -8.09 1.04
C ALA A 11 0.13 -8.74 -0.32
N GLU A 12 1.16 -9.35 -0.91
CA GLU A 12 1.07 -10.04 -2.19
C GLU A 12 0.05 -11.18 -2.16
N LYS A 13 0.02 -11.98 -1.08
CA LYS A 13 -0.97 -13.05 -0.88
C LYS A 13 -2.40 -12.52 -0.86
N ILE A 14 -2.67 -11.49 -0.05
CA ILE A 14 -4.01 -10.90 0.08
C ILE A 14 -4.47 -10.30 -1.25
N LEU A 15 -3.62 -9.51 -1.90
CA LEU A 15 -3.95 -8.87 -3.16
C LEU A 15 -4.16 -9.92 -4.26
N THR A 16 -3.27 -10.91 -4.38
CA THR A 16 -3.39 -12.01 -5.35
C THR A 16 -4.71 -12.75 -5.16
N ARG A 17 -5.05 -13.08 -3.91
CA ARG A 17 -6.31 -13.77 -3.59
C ARG A 17 -7.53 -12.94 -3.98
N ALA A 18 -7.51 -11.65 -3.68
CA ALA A 18 -8.60 -10.74 -4.07
C ALA A 18 -8.79 -10.70 -5.60
N ILE A 19 -7.70 -10.71 -6.38
CA ILE A 19 -7.79 -10.74 -7.86
C ILE A 19 -8.32 -12.10 -8.36
N VAL A 20 -7.83 -13.21 -7.81
CA VAL A 20 -8.29 -14.57 -8.18
C VAL A 20 -9.78 -14.74 -7.86
N GLU A 21 -10.23 -14.23 -6.71
CA GLU A 21 -11.63 -14.25 -6.28
C GLU A 21 -12.49 -13.13 -6.94
N SER A 22 -11.93 -12.38 -7.90
CA SER A 22 -12.63 -11.30 -8.62
C SER A 22 -13.25 -10.22 -7.71
N ALA A 23 -12.56 -9.89 -6.61
CA ALA A 23 -12.98 -8.86 -5.68
C ALA A 23 -12.86 -7.45 -6.29
N SER A 24 -13.93 -6.67 -6.13
CA SER A 24 -14.01 -5.26 -6.56
C SER A 24 -13.37 -4.29 -5.56
N ASP A 25 -13.52 -4.57 -4.26
CA ASP A 25 -12.92 -3.81 -3.18
C ASP A 25 -12.32 -4.76 -2.13
N ILE A 26 -11.20 -4.37 -1.53
CA ILE A 26 -10.59 -5.00 -0.37
C ILE A 26 -10.67 -3.99 0.77
N HIS A 27 -11.32 -4.38 1.86
CA HIS A 27 -11.46 -3.59 3.07
C HIS A 27 -10.53 -4.13 4.15
N ILE A 28 -9.69 -3.28 4.71
CA ILE A 28 -8.85 -3.57 5.88
C ILE A 28 -9.21 -2.53 6.93
N PHE A 29 -9.88 -2.95 8.00
CA PHE A 29 -10.33 -2.04 9.05
C PHE A 29 -10.24 -2.70 10.41
N PHE A 30 -10.30 -1.89 11.46
CA PHE A 30 -10.26 -2.35 12.83
C PHE A 30 -11.65 -2.27 13.45
N ARG A 31 -12.12 -3.37 14.03
CA ARG A 31 -13.33 -3.43 14.85
C ARG A 31 -12.90 -3.65 16.31
N GLY A 32 -13.82 -3.48 17.27
CA GLY A 32 -13.55 -3.68 18.70
C GLY A 32 -12.97 -5.06 19.05
N GLU A 33 -13.18 -6.08 18.21
CA GLU A 33 -12.66 -7.45 18.38
C GLU A 33 -11.29 -7.68 17.70
N GLY A 34 -10.81 -6.73 16.90
CA GLY A 34 -9.54 -6.84 16.15
C GLY A 34 -9.63 -6.36 14.70
N PRO A 35 -8.54 -6.48 13.92
CA PRO A 35 -8.55 -6.17 12.51
C PRO A 35 -9.36 -7.20 11.71
N LEU A 36 -10.09 -6.71 10.72
CA LEU A 36 -10.87 -7.52 9.79
C LEU A 36 -10.48 -7.18 8.35
N ILE A 37 -10.31 -8.23 7.56
CA ILE A 37 -10.15 -8.13 6.11
C ILE A 37 -11.43 -8.65 5.46
N GLN A 38 -12.00 -7.86 4.56
CA GLN A 38 -13.18 -8.26 3.79
C GLN A 38 -12.98 -7.99 2.31
N PHE A 39 -13.45 -8.90 1.46
CA PHE A 39 -13.49 -8.70 0.02
C PHE A 39 -14.92 -8.40 -0.41
N ARG A 40 -15.08 -7.46 -1.33
CA ARG A 40 -16.35 -7.24 -2.02
C ARG A 40 -16.41 -8.06 -3.30
N ILE A 41 -17.11 -9.18 -3.25
CA ILE A 41 -17.30 -10.12 -4.35
C ILE A 41 -18.79 -10.15 -4.69
N ASP A 42 -19.16 -9.97 -5.95
CA ASP A 42 -20.56 -9.94 -6.41
C ASP A 42 -21.46 -9.05 -5.55
N ASN A 43 -20.94 -7.87 -5.19
CA ASN A 43 -21.61 -6.87 -4.36
C ASN A 43 -21.89 -7.31 -2.91
N ARG A 44 -21.25 -8.36 -2.42
CA ARG A 44 -21.31 -8.84 -1.02
C ARG A 44 -19.96 -8.70 -0.34
N LEU A 45 -19.97 -8.28 0.92
CA LEU A 45 -18.76 -8.27 1.76
C LEU A 45 -18.56 -9.65 2.37
N VAL A 46 -17.48 -10.30 1.98
CA VAL A 46 -17.09 -11.63 2.43
C VAL A 46 -15.89 -11.49 3.38
N PRO A 47 -16.04 -11.80 4.69
CA PRO A 47 -14.92 -11.85 5.62
C PRO A 47 -13.86 -12.85 5.17
N GLN A 48 -12.60 -12.46 5.30
CA GLN A 48 -11.45 -13.29 4.98
C GLN A 48 -10.69 -13.64 6.27
N GLU A 49 -9.39 -13.85 6.18
CA GLU A 49 -8.53 -14.10 7.34
C GLU A 49 -8.35 -12.83 8.20
N THR A 50 -8.21 -13.04 9.51
CA THR A 50 -7.83 -11.99 10.47
C THR A 50 -6.32 -11.99 10.65
N LEU A 51 -5.72 -10.80 10.68
CA LEU A 51 -4.32 -10.62 11.05
C LEU A 51 -4.22 -10.29 12.55
N SER A 52 -3.03 -10.37 13.13
CA SER A 52 -2.80 -9.65 14.38
C SER A 52 -2.87 -8.14 14.15
N PHE A 53 -3.12 -7.38 15.21
CA PHE A 53 -3.19 -5.92 15.14
C PHE A 53 -1.94 -5.29 14.54
N PHE A 54 -0.76 -5.76 14.97
CA PHE A 54 0.53 -5.28 14.51
C PHE A 54 0.79 -5.62 13.03
N GLU A 55 0.36 -6.79 12.58
CA GLU A 55 0.45 -7.17 11.16
C GLU A 55 -0.46 -6.32 10.29
N ALA A 56 -1.70 -6.05 10.71
CA ALA A 56 -2.63 -5.20 9.97
C ALA A 56 -2.10 -3.75 9.84
N GLU A 57 -1.55 -3.19 10.91
CA GLU A 57 -0.96 -1.85 10.88
C GLU A 57 0.26 -1.77 9.95
N ARG A 58 1.15 -2.77 10.02
CA ARG A 58 2.30 -2.89 9.12
C ARG A 58 1.88 -3.08 7.67
N LEU A 59 0.80 -3.83 7.43
CA LEU A 59 0.24 -4.03 6.10
C LEU A 59 -0.23 -2.70 5.49
N ILE A 60 -0.97 -1.90 6.26
CA ILE A 60 -1.43 -0.57 5.82
C ILE A 60 -0.24 0.34 5.53
N ALA A 61 0.76 0.39 6.41
CA ALA A 61 1.98 1.17 6.20
C ALA A 61 2.73 0.76 4.92
N HIS A 62 2.88 -0.55 4.69
CA HIS A 62 3.50 -1.09 3.48
C HIS A 62 2.72 -0.70 2.21
N LEU A 63 1.39 -0.81 2.24
CA LEU A 63 0.53 -0.41 1.12
C LEU A 63 0.54 1.10 0.87
N LYS A 64 0.65 1.92 1.92
CA LYS A 64 0.86 3.37 1.81
C LYS A 64 2.18 3.71 1.14
N PHE A 65 3.26 3.05 1.53
CA PHE A 65 4.56 3.19 0.88
C PHE A 65 4.47 2.88 -0.62
N LEU A 66 3.89 1.73 -0.98
CA LEU A 66 3.72 1.35 -2.39
C LEU A 66 2.92 2.39 -3.18
N ALA A 67 1.89 2.96 -2.56
CA ALA A 67 1.01 3.97 -3.17
C ALA A 67 1.50 5.41 -3.08
N SER A 68 2.76 5.62 -2.66
CA SER A 68 3.35 6.96 -2.49
C SER A 68 2.53 7.87 -1.56
N MET A 69 1.90 7.29 -0.55
CA MET A 69 1.18 8.01 0.52
C MET A 69 2.09 8.26 1.72
N ASP A 70 1.79 9.29 2.53
CA ASP A 70 2.54 9.60 3.74
C ASP A 70 2.23 8.57 4.84
N ILE A 71 3.22 7.72 5.16
CA ILE A 71 3.09 6.65 6.16
C ILE A 71 2.84 7.23 7.57
N GLY A 72 3.46 8.37 7.89
CA GLY A 72 3.40 9.01 9.20
C GLY A 72 2.07 9.73 9.48
N GLU A 73 1.37 10.19 8.45
CA GLU A 73 0.08 10.84 8.60
C GLU A 73 -1.07 9.82 8.67
N LYS A 74 -1.81 9.81 9.79
CA LYS A 74 -2.98 8.93 10.00
C LYS A 74 -4.24 9.70 10.39
N ARG A 75 -4.14 11.03 10.57
CA ARG A 75 -5.22 11.90 11.06
C ARG A 75 -6.07 12.46 9.93
N ARG A 76 -5.63 12.34 8.68
CA ARG A 76 -6.34 12.80 7.48
C ARG A 76 -6.53 11.66 6.49
N PRO A 77 -7.66 11.62 5.75
CA PRO A 77 -7.82 10.71 4.63
C PRO A 77 -6.71 10.89 3.60
N GLN A 78 -6.21 9.79 3.04
CA GLN A 78 -5.26 9.81 1.94
C GLN A 78 -5.79 8.98 0.76
N SER A 79 -5.28 9.27 -0.43
CA SER A 79 -5.58 8.51 -1.64
C SER A 79 -4.31 8.34 -2.44
N GLY A 80 -4.10 7.13 -2.95
CA GLY A 80 -3.00 6.79 -3.83
C GLY A 80 -3.45 5.80 -4.88
N ALA A 81 -2.58 5.55 -5.86
CA ALA A 81 -2.81 4.54 -6.88
C ALA A 81 -1.50 3.81 -7.15
N ILE A 82 -1.60 2.51 -7.42
CA ILE A 82 -0.48 1.67 -7.79
C ILE A 82 -0.87 0.80 -8.97
N ILE A 83 0.14 0.43 -9.76
CA ILE A 83 -0.01 -0.56 -10.82
C ILE A 83 0.98 -1.65 -10.51
N ILE A 84 0.47 -2.86 -10.33
CA ILE A 84 1.26 -4.01 -9.89
C ILE A 84 0.98 -5.20 -10.79
N ASN A 85 1.95 -6.12 -10.86
CA ASN A 85 1.79 -7.39 -11.55
C ASN A 85 1.49 -8.47 -10.51
N LEU A 86 0.29 -9.04 -10.57
CA LEU A 86 -0.18 -10.11 -9.69
C LEU A 86 -0.81 -11.22 -10.52
N ALA A 87 -0.51 -12.48 -10.20
CA ALA A 87 -1.03 -13.65 -10.93
C ALA A 87 -0.88 -13.52 -12.47
N ASN A 88 0.26 -12.97 -12.92
CA ASN A 88 0.58 -12.70 -14.32
C ASN A 88 -0.36 -11.69 -15.01
N GLN A 89 -1.05 -10.86 -14.24
CA GLN A 89 -1.94 -9.81 -14.73
C GLN A 89 -1.48 -8.45 -14.21
N VAL A 90 -1.46 -7.44 -15.08
CA VAL A 90 -1.20 -6.06 -14.67
C VAL A 90 -2.51 -5.45 -14.16
N VAL A 91 -2.55 -5.12 -12.88
CA VAL A 91 -3.74 -4.61 -12.21
C VAL A 91 -3.47 -3.20 -11.71
N GLY A 92 -4.37 -2.28 -12.05
CA GLY A 92 -4.41 -0.95 -11.42
C GLY A 92 -5.20 -1.03 -10.12
N LEU A 93 -4.66 -0.50 -9.03
CA LEU A 93 -5.31 -0.44 -7.74
C LEU A 93 -5.38 1.01 -7.27
N ARG A 94 -6.54 1.42 -6.77
CA ARG A 94 -6.72 2.68 -6.04
C ARG A 94 -6.81 2.40 -4.56
N LEU A 95 -5.97 3.05 -3.77
CA LEU A 95 -5.92 2.92 -2.33
C LEU A 95 -6.49 4.18 -1.69
N SER A 96 -7.27 4.02 -0.64
CA SER A 96 -7.83 5.14 0.12
C SER A 96 -7.84 4.82 1.60
N THR A 97 -7.25 5.69 2.40
CA THR A 97 -7.23 5.55 3.86
C THR A 97 -8.22 6.47 4.53
N LEU A 98 -8.74 6.04 5.68
CA LEU A 98 -9.59 6.83 6.56
C LEU A 98 -9.08 6.73 8.00
N PRO A 99 -9.00 7.86 8.74
CA PRO A 99 -8.69 7.85 10.17
C PRO A 99 -9.72 7.02 10.94
N ALA A 100 -9.26 6.19 11.87
CA ALA A 100 -10.13 5.37 12.72
C ALA A 100 -9.63 5.43 14.17
N ALA A 101 -10.15 6.37 14.97
CA ALA A 101 -9.72 6.64 16.36
C ALA A 101 -8.18 6.77 16.52
N TYR A 102 -7.48 5.67 16.81
CA TYR A 102 -6.03 5.60 16.98
C TYR A 102 -5.30 4.86 15.85
N LEU A 103 -6.05 4.41 14.85
CA LEU A 103 -5.62 3.57 13.75
C LEU A 103 -6.05 4.18 12.42
N GLU A 104 -5.88 3.40 11.37
CA GLU A 104 -6.21 3.79 10.02
C GLU A 104 -6.93 2.62 9.37
N SER A 105 -8.02 2.88 8.66
CA SER A 105 -8.65 1.88 7.79
C SER A 105 -8.19 2.11 6.36
N LEU A 106 -8.05 1.05 5.59
CA LEU A 106 -7.66 1.10 4.18
C LEU A 106 -8.71 0.39 3.33
N VAL A 107 -9.10 1.03 2.23
CA VAL A 107 -9.87 0.42 1.16
C VAL A 107 -9.04 0.41 -0.10
N ILE A 108 -9.01 -0.73 -0.79
CA ILE A 108 -8.31 -0.91 -2.06
C ILE A 108 -9.35 -1.30 -3.10
N ARG A 109 -9.47 -0.51 -4.16
CA ARG A 109 -10.34 -0.81 -5.30
C ARG A 109 -9.53 -1.32 -6.47
N SER A 110 -9.93 -2.45 -7.02
CA SER A 110 -9.41 -2.91 -8.30
C SER A 110 -9.98 -2.05 -9.43
N ILE A 111 -9.11 -1.56 -10.30
CA ILE A 111 -9.49 -0.82 -11.51
C ILE A 111 -9.34 -1.82 -12.66
N PRO A 112 -10.45 -2.28 -13.27
CA PRO A 112 -10.37 -3.13 -14.44
C PRO A 112 -9.65 -2.36 -15.56
N GLN A 113 -8.51 -2.89 -16.02
CA GLN A 113 -7.84 -2.32 -17.19
C GLN A 113 -8.64 -2.70 -18.42
N HIS A 114 -9.24 -1.71 -19.07
CA HIS A 114 -9.78 -1.91 -20.42
C HIS A 114 -8.58 -2.15 -21.35
N PRO A 115 -8.56 -3.21 -22.17
CA PRO A 115 -7.40 -3.59 -23.00
C PRO A 115 -6.93 -2.52 -24.00
N SER A 116 -7.67 -1.41 -24.15
CA SER A 116 -7.35 -0.26 -24.99
C SER A 116 -6.52 0.84 -24.29
N SER A 117 -6.30 0.76 -22.98
CA SER A 117 -5.62 1.82 -22.24
C SER A 117 -4.11 1.57 -22.21
N ARG A 118 -3.34 2.33 -23.00
CA ARG A 118 -1.88 2.38 -22.89
C ARG A 118 -1.50 2.97 -21.54
N THR A 119 -1.36 2.12 -20.54
CA THR A 119 -0.89 2.49 -19.20
C THR A 119 0.60 2.83 -19.26
N VAL A 120 0.95 4.07 -18.90
CA VAL A 120 2.34 4.45 -18.62
C VAL A 120 2.75 3.76 -17.33
N ILE A 121 3.64 2.79 -17.46
CA ILE A 121 4.21 2.06 -16.33
C ILE A 121 5.20 3.00 -15.62
N LEU A 122 4.76 3.68 -14.57
CA LEU A 122 5.68 4.30 -13.59
C LEU A 122 6.15 3.20 -12.63
N ILE A 123 7.05 2.33 -13.07
CA ILE A 123 7.91 1.64 -12.11
C ILE A 123 8.95 2.68 -11.71
N SER A 124 8.80 3.29 -10.53
CA SER A 124 9.96 3.89 -9.87
C SER A 124 10.89 2.73 -9.51
N LYS A 125 11.77 2.38 -10.44
CA LYS A 125 12.96 1.58 -10.13
C LYS A 125 13.83 2.47 -9.25
N HIS A 126 13.55 2.52 -7.96
CA HIS A 126 14.55 2.96 -7.00
C HIS A 126 15.58 1.83 -6.88
N ARG A 127 16.41 1.68 -7.92
CA ARG A 127 17.62 0.88 -7.82
C ARG A 127 18.61 1.74 -7.05
N SER A 128 18.80 1.42 -5.77
CA SER A 128 19.94 1.91 -5.01
C SER A 128 21.22 1.56 -5.78
N LYS A 129 21.85 2.57 -6.36
CA LYS A 129 23.29 2.56 -6.61
C LYS A 129 23.86 3.71 -5.79
N PHE A 130 24.23 3.39 -4.56
CA PHE A 130 25.31 4.10 -3.91
C PHE A 130 26.59 3.70 -4.64
N ASP A 131 26.94 4.46 -5.67
CA ASP A 131 28.33 4.54 -6.13
C ASP A 131 28.85 5.90 -5.63
N CYS A 132 29.32 5.92 -4.38
CA CYS A 132 30.12 7.03 -3.88
C CYS A 132 31.52 6.90 -4.48
N THR A 133 31.83 7.69 -5.50
CA THR A 133 33.22 8.03 -5.82
C THR A 133 33.59 9.32 -5.08
N PRO A 134 34.72 9.36 -4.35
CA PRO A 134 35.09 10.50 -3.53
C PRO A 134 35.84 11.52 -4.39
N GLU A 135 35.16 12.30 -5.23
CA GLU A 135 35.77 13.43 -5.93
C GLU A 135 34.70 14.35 -6.52
N ALA A 136 34.22 15.29 -5.70
CA ALA A 136 33.79 16.66 -6.10
C ALA A 136 33.01 17.36 -4.96
N PHE A 137 33.73 17.90 -3.98
CA PHE A 137 33.40 19.20 -3.36
C PHE A 137 34.44 20.20 -3.90
N PRO A 138 34.22 21.53 -4.02
CA PRO A 138 33.42 22.39 -3.14
C PRO A 138 32.53 23.40 -3.95
N TRP A 139 31.52 24.08 -3.43
CA TRP A 139 31.61 25.26 -2.56
C TRP A 139 30.21 25.81 -2.19
N HIS A 140 30.19 26.56 -1.09
CA HIS A 140 29.17 27.51 -0.60
C HIS A 140 27.98 26.96 0.19
N ALA A 141 28.22 26.88 1.50
CA ALA A 141 27.24 27.09 2.56
C ALA A 141 26.42 28.36 2.32
N HIS A 142 25.11 28.31 2.53
CA HIS A 142 24.36 29.43 3.10
C HIS A 142 23.15 28.94 3.89
N ILE A 143 23.08 29.45 5.11
CA ILE A 143 22.13 29.23 6.20
C ILE A 143 20.83 30.00 5.93
N TYR A 144 19.67 29.36 6.13
CA TYR A 144 18.39 30.00 6.52
C TYR A 144 17.65 28.99 7.41
N ARG A 145 17.74 29.09 8.74
CA ARG A 145 16.83 29.80 9.67
C ARG A 145 15.34 29.61 9.35
N TYR A 146 14.68 28.80 10.18
CA TYR A 146 13.25 28.82 10.43
C TYR A 146 12.96 29.83 11.54
N ASP A 147 12.03 30.76 11.29
CA ASP A 147 11.43 31.62 12.32
C ASP A 147 10.01 31.12 12.61
N TRP A 148 9.83 30.70 13.88
CA TRP A 148 8.64 30.45 14.72
C TRP A 148 7.31 30.00 14.11
#